data_AF-A0A0F9CTC7-F1
#
_entry.id   AF-A0A0F9CTC7-F1
#
_cell.length_a   1.000
_cell.length_b   1.000
_cell.length_c   1.000
_cell.angle_alpha   90.00
_cell.angle_beta   90.00
_cell.angle_gamma   90.00
#
_symmetry.space_group_name_H-M   'P 1'
#
loop_
_entity.id
_entity.type
_entity.pdbx_description
1 polymer ?
#
loop_
_entity_poly.entity_id
_entity_poly.type
_entity_poly.pdbx_seq_one_letter_code
_entity_poly.pdbx_strand_id
1 'polypeptide(L)'
;MTANANTTKTTSACGSTHTVPFNPNPLQKAFIESRAKADLFSSRMGEGKSTALCWSALVHTRHNPGARWALIRDTWENMQATTLRTFFDWFPPGIFGTFNQTRRLFTWASGVAEGEVEFLGMDDPADASKLMSRELAGFGIDEPAPAVTSGGVDEMIFDIGLSRLRQPGMKYYGVKLAENNPDEAHWSYRRFVDPGTEGFKLWQP
;
A
#
# COMPACT_ATOMS: atom_id res chain seq x y z
N MET A 1 27.53 3.18 -6.59
CA MET A 1 26.76 2.87 -7.82
C MET A 1 25.28 2.97 -7.47
N THR A 2 24.69 4.13 -7.71
CA THR A 2 23.27 4.41 -7.42
C THR A 2 22.41 3.88 -8.55
N ALA A 3 21.68 2.79 -8.32
CA ALA A 3 20.60 2.40 -9.22
C ALA A 3 19.56 3.53 -9.21
N ASN A 4 19.25 4.11 -10.37
CA ASN A 4 18.13 5.03 -10.50
C ASN A 4 16.84 4.27 -10.18
N ALA A 5 16.21 4.60 -9.06
CA ALA A 5 14.99 3.95 -8.55
C ALA A 5 13.71 4.23 -9.37
N ASN A 6 13.81 5.02 -10.45
CA ASN A 6 12.66 5.62 -11.14
C ASN A 6 12.21 4.85 -12.39
N THR A 7 12.59 3.58 -12.52
CA THR A 7 12.14 2.74 -13.63
C THR A 7 12.14 1.30 -13.19
N THR A 8 10.96 0.68 -13.11
CA THR A 8 10.91 -0.78 -13.02
C THR A 8 10.94 -1.36 -14.42
N LYS A 9 11.97 -2.14 -14.69
CA LYS A 9 12.09 -2.97 -15.90
C LYS A 9 11.84 -4.41 -15.50
N THR A 10 11.07 -5.12 -16.32
CA THR A 10 10.90 -6.56 -16.19
C THR A 10 10.86 -7.19 -17.57
N THR A 11 11.55 -8.31 -17.73
CA THR A 11 11.57 -9.07 -18.97
C THR A 11 10.48 -10.13 -18.89
N SER A 12 9.53 -10.10 -19.82
CA SER A 12 8.51 -11.15 -19.91
C SER A 12 9.14 -12.48 -20.33
N ALA A 13 8.43 -13.59 -20.12
CA ALA A 13 8.84 -14.91 -20.61
C ALA A 13 9.03 -14.99 -22.13
N CYS A 14 8.54 -14.00 -22.90
CA CYS A 14 8.67 -13.89 -24.35
C CYS A 14 9.83 -12.97 -24.79
N GLY A 15 10.64 -12.46 -23.85
CA GLY A 15 11.83 -11.65 -24.16
C GLY A 15 11.57 -10.16 -24.41
N SER A 16 10.34 -9.68 -24.30
CA SER A 16 10.02 -8.25 -24.41
C SER A 16 10.27 -7.54 -23.08
N THR A 17 11.13 -6.52 -23.06
CA THR A 17 11.32 -5.64 -21.89
C THR A 17 10.12 -4.70 -21.74
N HIS A 18 9.36 -4.84 -20.65
CA HIS A 18 8.32 -3.88 -20.30
C HIS A 18 8.91 -2.81 -19.37
N THR A 19 8.72 -1.54 -19.73
CA THR A 19 9.21 -0.40 -18.96
C THR A 19 8.04 0.46 -18.55
N VAL A 20 7.86 0.67 -17.24
CA VAL A 20 6.85 1.60 -16.72
C VAL A 20 7.58 2.84 -16.18
N PRO A 21 7.50 3.99 -16.87
CA PRO A 21 8.15 5.21 -16.42
C PRO A 21 7.39 5.77 -15.21
N PHE A 22 8.04 5.83 -14.05
CA PHE A 22 7.50 6.46 -12.85
C PHE A 22 8.46 7.56 -12.39
N ASN A 23 8.02 8.81 -12.50
CA ASN A 23 8.75 9.97 -12.03
C ASN A 23 8.03 10.55 -10.81
N PRO A 24 8.26 10.01 -9.59
CA PRO A 24 7.57 10.48 -8.40
C PRO A 24 7.89 11.94 -8.15
N ASN A 25 6.88 12.73 -7.78
CA ASN A 25 7.13 14.05 -7.22
C ASN A 25 7.89 13.92 -5.87
N PRO A 26 8.50 15.00 -5.35
CA PRO A 26 9.28 14.93 -4.11
C PRO A 26 8.51 14.36 -2.92
N LEU A 27 7.21 14.66 -2.81
CA LEU A 27 6.34 14.20 -1.72
C LEU A 27 6.06 12.70 -1.83
N GLN A 28 5.69 12.22 -3.03
CA GLN A 28 5.52 10.79 -3.33
C GLN A 28 6.80 10.02 -3.02
N LYS A 29 7.96 10.52 -3.46
CA LYS A 29 9.25 9.88 -3.21
C LYS A 29 9.52 9.78 -1.72
N ALA A 30 9.34 10.88 -0.97
CA ALA A 30 9.59 10.90 0.46
C ALA A 30 8.63 9.96 1.23
N PHE A 31 7.35 9.92 0.84
CA PHE A 31 6.37 8.97 1.39
C PHE A 31 6.77 7.52 1.12
N ILE A 32 7.14 7.17 -0.12
CA ILE A 32 7.54 5.81 -0.53
C ILE A 32 8.80 5.35 0.22
N GLU A 33 9.79 6.23 0.34
CA GLU A 33 11.09 5.91 0.96
C GLU A 33 11.08 5.99 2.49
N SER A 34 10.04 6.58 3.08
CA SER A 34 9.93 6.74 4.54
C SER A 34 9.94 5.42 5.29
N ARG A 35 10.63 5.45 6.44
CA ARG A 35 10.73 4.37 7.43
C ARG A 35 10.11 4.77 8.79
N ALA A 36 9.17 5.72 8.77
CA ALA A 36 8.37 6.04 9.96
C ALA A 36 7.58 4.80 10.42
N LYS A 37 7.11 4.81 11.67
CA LYS A 37 6.27 3.70 12.20
C LYS A 37 4.95 3.59 11.44
N ALA A 38 4.41 4.73 11.00
CA ALA A 38 3.33 4.81 10.03
C ALA A 38 3.41 6.15 9.28
N ASP A 39 3.04 6.12 7.99
CA ASP A 39 2.98 7.30 7.14
C ASP A 39 1.55 7.53 6.63
N LEU A 40 1.11 8.79 6.64
CA LEU A 40 -0.15 9.23 6.05
C LEU A 40 0.13 10.25 4.95
N PHE A 41 -0.22 9.93 3.71
CA PHE A 41 -0.26 10.89 2.62
C PHE A 41 -1.70 11.40 2.46
N SER A 42 -1.94 12.59 2.99
CA SER A 42 -3.23 13.26 2.94
C SER A 42 -3.12 14.48 2.01
N SER A 43 -3.93 14.58 0.97
CA SER A 43 -3.89 15.73 0.04
C SER A 43 -5.12 15.77 -0.87
N ARG A 44 -5.21 16.71 -1.80
CA ARG A 44 -6.33 16.79 -2.75
C ARG A 44 -6.33 15.62 -3.74
N MET A 45 -7.48 15.35 -4.36
CA MET A 45 -7.60 14.38 -5.44
C MET A 45 -6.66 14.76 -6.60
N GLY A 46 -6.01 13.78 -7.22
CA GLY A 46 -5.10 13.98 -8.35
C GLY A 46 -3.61 14.12 -8.00
N GLU A 47 -3.25 14.20 -6.71
CA GLU A 47 -1.85 14.35 -6.25
C GLU A 47 -1.02 13.04 -6.25
N GLY A 48 -1.58 11.96 -6.81
CA GLY A 48 -0.87 10.69 -6.98
C GLY A 48 -0.69 9.88 -5.69
N LYS A 49 -1.58 10.04 -4.70
CA LYS A 49 -1.51 9.32 -3.40
C LYS A 49 -1.64 7.80 -3.54
N SER A 50 -2.69 7.32 -4.21
CA SER A 50 -2.91 5.88 -4.41
C SER A 50 -1.80 5.23 -5.26
N THR A 51 -1.21 6.01 -6.18
CA THR A 51 0.02 5.60 -6.89
C THR A 51 1.18 5.42 -5.92
N ALA A 52 1.44 6.40 -5.05
CA ALA A 52 2.52 6.30 -4.06
C ALA A 52 2.29 5.15 -3.06
N LEU A 53 1.03 4.87 -2.71
CA LEU A 53 0.63 3.72 -1.90
C LEU A 53 1.03 2.40 -2.57
N CYS A 54 0.66 2.21 -3.85
CA CYS A 54 1.00 1.00 -4.61
C CYS A 54 2.52 0.83 -4.76
N TRP A 55 3.25 1.90 -5.07
CA TRP A 55 4.71 1.86 -5.18
C TRP A 55 5.42 1.59 -3.86
N SER A 56 4.84 1.99 -2.73
CA SER A 56 5.39 1.69 -1.40
C SER A 56 5.45 0.20 -1.13
N ALA A 57 4.44 -0.56 -1.57
CA ALA A 57 4.45 -2.02 -1.45
C ALA A 57 5.61 -2.65 -2.24
N LEU A 58 5.83 -2.22 -3.49
CA LEU A 58 6.96 -2.71 -4.29
C LEU A 58 8.32 -2.36 -3.68
N VAL A 59 8.53 -1.09 -3.31
CA VAL A 59 9.82 -0.61 -2.79
C VAL A 59 10.14 -1.25 -1.45
N HIS A 60 9.14 -1.41 -0.57
CA HIS A 60 9.32 -2.13 0.68
C HIS A 60 9.70 -3.59 0.45
N THR A 61 8.98 -4.31 -0.41
CA THR A 61 9.25 -5.73 -0.71
C THR A 61 10.63 -5.92 -1.34
N ARG A 62 11.12 -4.99 -2.16
CA ARG A 62 12.49 -5.03 -2.68
C ARG A 62 13.56 -4.92 -1.59
N HIS A 63 13.32 -4.12 -0.56
CA HIS A 63 14.24 -4.04 0.58
C HIS A 63 14.10 -5.24 1.53
N ASN A 64 12.94 -5.89 1.53
CA ASN A 64 12.57 -6.97 2.42
C ASN A 64 12.07 -8.20 1.61
N PRO A 65 12.97 -8.96 0.97
CA PRO A 65 12.59 -10.16 0.23
C PRO A 65 11.77 -11.13 1.09
N GLY A 66 10.70 -11.68 0.50
CA GLY A 66 9.70 -12.50 1.17
C GLY A 66 8.58 -11.72 1.86
N ALA A 67 8.55 -10.39 1.79
CA ALA A 67 7.54 -9.57 2.46
C ALA A 67 6.10 -9.93 2.03
N ARG A 68 5.22 -10.10 3.03
CA ARG A 68 3.77 -10.22 2.85
C ARG A 68 3.11 -8.88 3.17
N TRP A 69 2.45 -8.31 2.17
CA TRP A 69 1.72 -7.05 2.27
C TRP A 69 0.21 -7.25 2.22
N ALA A 70 -0.51 -6.34 2.88
CA ALA A 70 -1.95 -6.17 2.68
C ALA A 70 -2.24 -4.75 2.17
N LEU A 71 -3.03 -4.62 1.11
CA LEU A 71 -3.68 -3.36 0.74
C LEU A 71 -5.15 -3.45 1.12
N ILE A 72 -5.62 -2.46 1.87
CA ILE A 72 -6.91 -2.47 2.56
C ILE A 72 -7.75 -1.30 2.06
N ARG A 73 -9.04 -1.58 1.84
CA ARG A 73 -10.06 -0.59 1.52
C ARG A 73 -11.36 -0.89 2.29
N ASP A 74 -12.28 0.07 2.32
CA ASP A 74 -13.56 -0.03 3.01
C ASP A 74 -14.40 -1.20 2.49
N THR A 75 -14.56 -1.32 1.17
CA THR A 75 -15.29 -2.43 0.54
C THR A 75 -14.48 -3.14 -0.54
N TRP A 76 -14.79 -4.41 -0.80
CA TRP A 76 -14.18 -5.14 -1.92
C TRP A 76 -14.55 -4.55 -3.28
N GLU A 77 -15.76 -3.98 -3.39
CA GLU A 77 -16.19 -3.26 -4.60
C GLU A 77 -15.30 -2.04 -4.85
N ASN A 78 -15.09 -1.20 -3.84
CA ASN A 78 -14.22 -0.02 -3.92
C ASN A 78 -12.76 -0.41 -4.18
N MET A 79 -12.26 -1.46 -3.52
CA MET A 79 -10.93 -2.03 -3.77
C MET A 79 -10.72 -2.35 -5.25
N GLN A 80 -11.67 -3.06 -5.88
CA GLN A 80 -11.59 -3.43 -7.30
C GLN A 80 -11.67 -2.20 -8.21
N ALA A 81 -12.58 -1.27 -7.92
CA ALA A 81 -12.82 -0.10 -8.77
C ALA A 81 -11.65 0.91 -8.76
N THR A 82 -10.85 0.93 -7.69
CA THR A 82 -9.85 2.00 -7.46
C THR A 82 -8.44 1.46 -7.24
N THR A 83 -8.13 0.97 -6.04
CA THR A 83 -6.78 0.58 -5.62
C THR A 83 -6.22 -0.56 -6.46
N LEU A 84 -7.00 -1.62 -6.71
CA LEU A 84 -6.56 -2.77 -7.52
C LEU A 84 -6.31 -2.36 -8.97
N ARG A 85 -7.18 -1.53 -9.54
CA ARG A 85 -7.00 -0.97 -10.89
C ARG A 85 -5.71 -0.14 -10.96
N THR A 86 -5.52 0.78 -10.01
CA THR A 86 -4.30 1.60 -9.92
C THR A 86 -3.05 0.70 -9.79
N PHE A 87 -3.13 -0.35 -8.97
CA PHE A 87 -2.04 -1.29 -8.80
C PHE A 87 -1.71 -2.00 -10.13
N PHE A 88 -2.69 -2.44 -10.90
CA PHE A 88 -2.47 -3.10 -12.20
C PHE A 88 -2.05 -2.15 -13.31
N ASP A 89 -2.44 -0.88 -13.26
CA ASP A 89 -1.94 0.13 -14.20
C ASP A 89 -0.41 0.29 -14.06
N TRP A 90 0.13 0.19 -12.84
CA TRP A 90 1.57 0.22 -12.56
C TRP A 90 2.25 -1.15 -12.69
N PHE A 91 1.58 -2.21 -12.26
CA PHE A 91 2.11 -3.57 -12.16
C PHE A 91 1.19 -4.59 -12.85
N PRO A 92 1.08 -4.55 -14.19
CA PRO A 92 0.22 -5.47 -14.93
C PRO A 92 0.51 -6.95 -14.58
N PRO A 93 -0.51 -7.75 -14.21
CA PRO A 93 -0.38 -9.19 -14.08
C PRO A 93 0.12 -9.83 -15.38
N GLY A 94 0.93 -10.88 -15.27
CA GLY A 94 1.63 -11.52 -16.39
C GLY A 94 2.96 -10.85 -16.75
N ILE A 95 3.21 -9.62 -16.28
CA ILE A 95 4.45 -8.88 -16.51
C ILE A 95 5.22 -8.70 -15.21
N PHE A 96 4.56 -8.12 -14.19
CA PHE A 96 5.21 -7.79 -12.90
C PHE A 96 5.00 -8.86 -11.83
N GLY A 97 4.12 -9.82 -12.10
CA GLY A 97 3.71 -10.85 -11.17
C GLY A 97 2.46 -11.56 -11.66
N THR A 98 1.90 -12.42 -10.82
CA THR A 98 0.66 -13.15 -11.11
C THR A 98 -0.40 -12.76 -10.08
N PHE A 99 -1.63 -12.57 -10.55
CA PHE A 99 -2.77 -12.29 -9.67
C PHE A 99 -3.70 -13.49 -9.58
N ASN A 100 -3.92 -13.99 -8.37
CA ASN A 100 -4.94 -14.98 -8.07
C ASN A 100 -6.22 -14.28 -7.62
N GLN A 101 -7.23 -14.24 -8.50
CA GLN A 101 -8.48 -13.53 -8.25
C GLN A 101 -9.26 -14.08 -7.04
N THR A 102 -9.34 -15.40 -6.89
CA THR A 102 -10.05 -16.04 -5.78
C THR A 102 -9.40 -15.75 -4.43
N ARG A 103 -8.07 -15.78 -4.38
CA ARG A 103 -7.30 -15.47 -3.17
C ARG A 103 -7.11 -13.97 -2.95
N ARG A 104 -7.45 -13.14 -3.94
CA ARG A 104 -7.18 -11.69 -3.96
C ARG A 104 -5.70 -11.39 -3.68
N LEU A 105 -4.80 -12.16 -4.29
CA LEU A 105 -3.37 -12.15 -3.98
C LEU A 105 -2.52 -11.95 -5.23
N PHE A 106 -1.65 -10.95 -5.20
CA PHE A 106 -0.63 -10.72 -6.22
C PHE A 106 0.73 -11.21 -5.74
N THR A 107 1.38 -12.08 -6.51
CA THR A 107 2.74 -12.57 -6.23
C THR A 107 3.70 -11.93 -7.22
N TRP A 108 4.75 -11.29 -6.73
CA TRP A 108 5.73 -10.62 -7.58
C TRP A 108 6.51 -11.62 -8.45
N ALA A 109 6.81 -11.22 -9.69
CA ALA A 109 7.65 -12.01 -10.58
C ALA A 109 9.13 -11.93 -10.13
N SER A 110 9.86 -13.03 -10.34
CA SER A 110 11.30 -13.05 -10.12
C SER A 110 12.00 -11.94 -10.93
N GLY A 111 12.97 -11.28 -10.31
CA GLY A 111 13.64 -10.10 -10.86
C GLY A 111 12.88 -8.79 -10.69
N VAL A 112 11.61 -8.80 -10.27
CA VAL A 112 10.85 -7.60 -9.87
C VAL A 112 11.00 -7.34 -8.38
N ALA A 113 10.61 -8.33 -7.59
CA ALA A 113 10.66 -8.39 -6.13
C ALA A 113 10.33 -9.82 -5.69
N GLU A 114 10.62 -10.16 -4.43
CA GLU A 114 10.25 -11.44 -3.83
C GLU A 114 9.23 -11.18 -2.72
N GLY A 115 7.98 -11.61 -2.88
CA GLY A 115 6.92 -11.39 -1.90
C GLY A 115 5.53 -11.37 -2.52
N GLU A 116 4.55 -10.94 -1.74
CA GLU A 116 3.14 -10.93 -2.15
C GLU A 116 2.37 -9.74 -1.57
N VAL A 117 1.28 -9.36 -2.25
CA VAL A 117 0.34 -8.31 -1.85
C VAL A 117 -1.08 -8.88 -1.89
N GLU A 118 -1.72 -9.01 -0.73
CA GLU A 118 -3.12 -9.41 -0.58
C GLU A 118 -4.02 -8.16 -0.59
N PHE A 119 -5.15 -8.20 -1.27
CA PHE A 119 -6.10 -7.10 -1.38
C PHE A 119 -7.36 -7.42 -0.59
N LEU A 120 -7.74 -6.54 0.34
CA LEU A 120 -8.80 -6.79 1.30
C LEU A 120 -9.84 -5.66 1.29
N GLY A 121 -11.12 -6.03 1.27
CA GLY A 121 -12.25 -5.14 1.53
C GLY A 121 -12.83 -5.42 2.92
N MET A 122 -12.98 -4.40 3.77
CA MET A 122 -13.37 -4.56 5.17
C MET A 122 -14.88 -4.75 5.40
N ASP A 123 -15.68 -4.72 4.33
CA ASP A 123 -17.10 -5.10 4.33
C ASP A 123 -17.34 -6.62 4.40
N ASP A 124 -16.31 -7.41 4.09
CA ASP A 124 -16.35 -8.87 4.13
C ASP A 124 -15.77 -9.40 5.47
N PRO A 125 -16.57 -10.05 6.34
CA PRO A 125 -16.10 -10.63 7.60
C PRO A 125 -14.95 -11.63 7.43
N ALA A 126 -14.88 -12.33 6.28
CA ALA A 126 -13.80 -13.25 5.99
C ALA A 126 -12.46 -12.51 5.79
N ASP A 127 -12.48 -11.32 5.18
CA ASP A 127 -11.28 -10.52 4.95
C ASP A 127 -10.77 -9.86 6.25
N ALA A 128 -11.66 -9.43 7.13
CA ALA A 128 -11.29 -8.99 8.48
C ALA A 128 -10.60 -10.15 9.25
N SER A 129 -11.13 -11.38 9.14
CA SER A 129 -10.52 -12.57 9.74
C SER A 129 -9.16 -12.92 9.16
N LYS A 130 -8.98 -12.76 7.83
CA LYS A 130 -7.67 -12.90 7.20
C LYS A 130 -6.68 -11.91 7.79
N LEU A 131 -7.03 -10.62 7.87
CA LEU A 131 -6.14 -9.61 8.46
C LEU A 131 -5.70 -10.03 9.88
N MET A 132 -6.63 -10.49 10.72
CA MET A 132 -6.34 -10.92 12.09
C MET A 132 -5.40 -12.13 12.20
N SER A 133 -5.39 -13.04 11.22
CA SER A 133 -4.63 -14.29 11.28
C SER A 133 -3.21 -14.19 10.67
N ARG A 134 -2.91 -13.13 9.93
CA ARG A 134 -1.65 -12.99 9.19
C ARG A 134 -0.50 -12.44 10.05
N GLU A 135 0.73 -12.70 9.60
CA GLU A 135 1.89 -11.94 10.03
C GLU A 135 2.40 -11.15 8.82
N LEU A 136 2.32 -9.83 8.93
CA LEU A 136 2.59 -8.91 7.84
C LEU A 136 4.00 -8.34 7.97
N ALA A 137 4.60 -8.10 6.80
CA ALA A 137 5.79 -7.26 6.66
C ALA A 137 5.40 -5.78 6.44
N GLY A 138 4.21 -5.53 5.92
CA GLY A 138 3.63 -4.22 5.83
C GLY A 138 2.16 -4.24 5.44
N PHE A 139 1.51 -3.10 5.56
CA PHE A 139 0.19 -2.90 5.01
C PHE A 139 -0.01 -1.46 4.56
N GLY A 140 -1.01 -1.25 3.72
CA GLY A 140 -1.51 0.07 3.45
C GLY A 140 -3.02 0.16 3.44
N ILE A 141 -3.53 1.33 3.79
CA ILE A 141 -4.97 1.64 3.78
C ILE A 141 -5.20 2.76 2.79
N ASP A 142 -6.04 2.51 1.79
CA ASP A 142 -6.49 3.53 0.85
C ASP A 142 -7.80 4.12 1.36
N GLU A 143 -7.91 5.45 1.34
CA GLU A 143 -8.98 6.31 1.90
C GLU A 143 -9.66 5.77 3.16
N PRO A 144 -8.92 5.74 4.28
CA PRO A 144 -9.48 5.49 5.60
C PRO A 144 -10.58 6.48 6.00
N ALA A 145 -10.51 7.75 5.58
CA ALA A 145 -11.57 8.70 5.82
C ALA A 145 -12.81 8.46 4.92
N PRO A 146 -14.04 8.58 5.46
CA PRO A 146 -15.26 8.52 4.66
C PRO A 146 -15.29 9.62 3.59
N ALA A 147 -15.93 9.33 2.48
CA ALA A 147 -16.22 10.26 1.39
C ALA A 147 -17.64 10.01 0.86
N VAL A 148 -18.09 10.80 -0.11
CA VAL A 148 -19.46 10.70 -0.67
C VAL A 148 -19.81 9.26 -1.12
N THR A 149 -18.83 8.49 -1.58
CA THR A 149 -19.00 7.11 -2.07
C THR A 149 -18.21 6.06 -1.27
N SER A 150 -17.62 6.43 -0.12
CA SER A 150 -16.74 5.57 0.68
C SER A 150 -17.15 5.60 2.14
N GLY A 151 -17.33 4.43 2.75
CA GLY A 151 -17.61 4.30 4.18
C GLY A 151 -16.38 4.57 5.06
N GLY A 152 -15.19 4.58 4.47
CA GLY A 152 -13.93 4.67 5.19
C GLY A 152 -13.56 3.36 5.89
N VAL A 153 -12.44 3.37 6.60
CA VAL A 153 -11.91 2.22 7.34
C VAL A 153 -11.84 2.57 8.81
N ASP A 154 -12.36 1.69 9.65
CA ASP A 154 -12.40 1.88 11.10
C ASP A 154 -10.98 1.89 11.73
N GLU A 155 -10.79 2.69 12.78
CA GLU A 155 -9.52 2.80 13.53
C GLU A 155 -9.06 1.42 14.05
N MET A 156 -9.99 0.55 14.43
CA MET A 156 -9.72 -0.81 14.87
C MET A 156 -8.98 -1.64 13.80
N ILE A 157 -9.30 -1.46 12.52
CA ILE A 157 -8.62 -2.17 11.43
C ILE A 157 -7.16 -1.74 11.34
N PHE A 158 -6.90 -0.44 11.50
CA PHE A 158 -5.54 0.09 11.55
C PHE A 158 -4.75 -0.49 12.74
N ASP A 159 -5.35 -0.52 13.93
CA ASP A 159 -4.70 -1.07 15.13
C ASP A 159 -4.48 -2.59 15.03
N ILE A 160 -5.44 -3.34 14.46
CA ILE A 160 -5.26 -4.76 14.13
C ILE A 160 -4.06 -4.90 13.19
N GLY A 161 -4.00 -4.12 12.11
CA GLY A 161 -2.88 -4.11 11.16
C GLY A 161 -1.54 -3.90 11.84
N LEU A 162 -1.43 -2.88 12.72
CA LEU A 162 -0.22 -2.63 13.52
C LEU A 162 0.19 -3.85 14.35
N SER A 163 -0.78 -4.51 15.00
CA SER A 163 -0.51 -5.71 15.82
C SER A 163 -0.02 -6.93 15.00
N ARG A 164 -0.21 -6.92 13.68
CA ARG A 164 0.21 -8.00 12.78
C ARG A 164 1.59 -7.79 12.16
N LEU A 165 2.23 -6.64 12.36
CA LEU A 165 3.58 -6.35 11.87
C LEU A 165 4.65 -7.15 12.62
N ARG A 166 4.71 -8.45 12.34
CA ARG A 166 5.52 -9.43 13.07
C ARG A 166 6.13 -10.50 12.19
N GLN A 167 6.07 -10.33 10.87
CA GLN A 167 6.72 -11.28 9.96
C GLN A 167 8.22 -11.35 10.26
N PRO A 168 8.80 -12.55 10.49
CA PRO A 168 10.22 -12.69 10.78
C PRO A 168 11.10 -12.40 9.55
N GLY A 169 12.34 -11.96 9.80
CA GLY A 169 13.34 -11.74 8.75
C GLY A 169 13.23 -10.42 7.99
N MET A 170 12.27 -9.55 8.36
CA MET A 170 12.12 -8.22 7.77
C MET A 170 13.14 -7.23 8.37
N LYS A 171 13.78 -6.41 7.53
CA LYS A 171 14.70 -5.34 7.96
C LYS A 171 13.93 -4.19 8.63
N TYR A 172 12.70 -3.95 8.18
CA TYR A 172 11.77 -2.98 8.75
C TYR A 172 10.33 -3.29 8.31
N TYR A 173 9.35 -2.80 9.06
CA TYR A 173 7.92 -2.91 8.72
C TYR A 173 7.42 -1.65 8.00
N GLY A 174 6.44 -1.80 7.11
CA GLY A 174 5.86 -0.68 6.34
C GLY A 174 4.39 -0.45 6.67
N VAL A 175 4.02 0.77 7.01
CA VAL A 175 2.61 1.17 7.23
C VAL A 175 2.34 2.45 6.46
N LYS A 176 1.45 2.38 5.46
CA LYS A 176 1.26 3.45 4.48
C LYS A 176 -0.23 3.75 4.28
N LEU A 177 -0.64 4.98 4.52
CA LEU A 177 -2.03 5.41 4.37
C LEU A 177 -2.09 6.51 3.32
N ALA A 178 -3.16 6.50 2.52
CA ALA A 178 -3.40 7.51 1.49
C ALA A 178 -4.86 7.94 1.54
N GLU A 179 -5.13 9.24 1.70
CA GLU A 179 -6.52 9.75 1.77
C GLU A 179 -6.65 11.18 1.24
N ASN A 180 -7.89 11.60 0.98
CA ASN A 180 -8.20 13.02 0.93
C ASN A 180 -8.18 13.63 2.34
N ASN A 181 -7.97 14.94 2.44
CA ASN A 181 -7.91 15.64 3.73
C ASN A 181 -9.15 15.31 4.58
N PRO A 182 -8.99 14.66 5.74
CA PRO A 182 -10.10 14.27 6.59
C PRO A 182 -10.62 15.46 7.40
N ASP A 183 -11.78 15.27 8.02
CA ASP A 183 -12.24 16.10 9.13
C ASP A 183 -11.32 15.92 10.36
N GLU A 184 -11.15 16.96 11.17
CA GLU A 184 -10.30 16.94 12.36
C GLU A 184 -10.75 15.92 13.42
N ALA A 185 -12.04 15.56 13.45
CA ALA A 185 -12.57 14.53 14.33
C ALA A 185 -12.19 13.10 13.89
N HIS A 186 -11.80 12.91 12.62
CA HIS A 186 -11.46 11.60 12.09
C HIS A 186 -10.21 11.03 12.76
N TRP A 187 -10.17 9.71 12.94
CA TRP A 187 -9.07 9.05 13.64
C TRP A 187 -7.72 9.25 12.94
N SER A 188 -7.69 9.29 11.61
CA SER A 188 -6.44 9.53 10.87
C SER A 188 -5.87 10.91 11.17
N TYR A 189 -6.72 11.93 11.32
CA TYR A 189 -6.28 13.26 11.76
C TYR A 189 -5.69 13.20 13.18
N ARG A 190 -6.41 12.61 14.13
CA ARG A 190 -5.96 12.50 15.53
C ARG A 190 -4.63 11.73 15.66
N ARG A 191 -4.46 10.67 14.87
CA ARG A 191 -3.29 9.77 14.93
C ARG A 191 -2.05 10.37 14.27
N PHE A 192 -2.20 11.20 13.24
CA PHE A 192 -1.08 11.70 12.43
C PHE A 192 -0.82 13.21 12.52
N VAL A 193 -1.80 13.99 12.99
CA VAL A 193 -1.75 15.46 12.96
C VAL A 193 -1.80 16.05 14.37
N ASP A 194 -2.94 15.94 15.05
CA ASP A 194 -3.14 16.55 16.38
C ASP A 194 -4.04 15.67 17.27
N PRO A 195 -3.52 15.11 18.39
CA PRO A 195 -2.19 15.34 18.96
C PRO A 195 -1.04 14.68 18.19
N GLY A 196 -1.36 13.76 17.27
CA GLY A 196 -0.37 12.94 16.59
C GLY A 196 0.16 11.80 17.47
N THR A 197 0.80 10.81 16.83
CA THR A 197 1.39 9.65 17.50
C THR A 197 2.90 9.64 17.26
N GLU A 198 3.68 9.36 18.29
CA GLU A 198 5.14 9.37 18.19
C GLU A 198 5.65 8.38 17.12
N GLY A 199 6.42 8.91 16.17
CA GLY A 199 6.98 8.14 15.06
C GLY A 199 6.01 7.94 13.89
N PHE A 200 4.80 8.51 13.95
CA PHE A 200 3.92 8.62 12.78
C PHE A 200 4.27 9.90 12.02
N LYS A 201 4.06 9.89 10.71
CA LYS A 201 4.41 11.03 9.86
C LYS A 201 3.32 11.36 8.85
N LEU A 202 2.96 12.64 8.81
CA LEU A 202 2.09 13.23 7.80
C LEU A 202 2.91 13.72 6.59
N TRP A 203 2.35 13.51 5.40
CA TRP A 203 2.84 14.00 4.13
C TRP A 203 1.73 14.79 3.45
N GLN A 204 1.94 16.10 3.32
CA GLN A 204 1.03 17.07 2.72
C GLN A 204 1.84 18.04 1.84
N PRO A 205 1.26 18.59 0.75
CA PRO A 205 1.89 19.63 -0.04
C PRO A 205 2.22 20.90 0.75
#